data_AF-A0A482W7J3-F1
#
_entry.id   AF-A0A482W7J3-F1
#
_cell.length_a   1.000
_cell.length_b   1.000
_cell.length_c   1.000
_cell.angle_alpha   90.00
_cell.angle_beta   90.00
_cell.angle_gamma   90.00
#
_symmetry.space_group_name_H-M   'P 1'
#
loop_
_entity.id
_entity.type
_entity.pdbx_description
1 polymer ?
#
loop_
_entity_poly.entity_id
_entity_poly.type
_entity_poly.pdbx_seq_one_letter_code
_entity_poly.pdbx_strand_id
1 'polypeptide(L)'
;MFALNKNFTLKEDIFAQKRAIVHVFIFIYVAGTITFVIMSCDSATRESKKIVMLCYKIQQHCVANSIERKELIYLAEVTSASVPTFTAAGFFEINRNTFLGILSATTTYLIIIIQFNI
;
A
#
# COMPACT_ATOMS: atom_id res chain seq x y z
N MET A 1 20.34 -10.91 51.37
CA MET A 1 19.76 -11.76 50.31
C MET A 1 18.67 -11.06 49.48
N PHE A 2 17.81 -10.20 50.06
CA PHE A 2 16.71 -9.53 49.35
C PHE A 2 17.11 -8.47 48.29
N ALA A 3 18.23 -7.77 48.44
CA ALA A 3 18.66 -6.71 47.51
C ALA A 3 19.15 -7.22 46.14
N LEU A 4 19.58 -8.49 46.06
CA LEU A 4 20.09 -9.09 44.81
C LEU A 4 18.94 -9.53 43.90
N ASN A 5 17.84 -10.01 44.50
CA ASN A 5 16.62 -10.41 43.79
C ASN A 5 15.95 -9.24 43.06
N LYS A 6 15.84 -8.08 43.74
CA LYS A 6 15.19 -6.88 43.17
C LYS A 6 15.96 -6.27 41.98
N ASN A 7 17.29 -6.36 41.98
CA ASN A 7 18.12 -5.91 40.86
C ASN A 7 18.01 -6.86 39.65
N PHE A 8 17.82 -8.16 39.90
CA PHE A 8 17.64 -9.15 38.84
C PHE A 8 16.27 -8.98 38.15
N THR A 9 15.18 -8.86 38.91
CA THR A 9 13.84 -8.62 38.34
C THR A 9 13.77 -7.30 37.57
N LEU A 10 14.35 -6.23 38.12
CA LEU A 10 14.41 -4.93 37.43
C LEU A 10 15.16 -5.03 36.09
N LYS A 11 16.24 -5.83 36.03
CA LYS A 11 17.02 -6.02 34.80
C LYS A 11 16.24 -6.85 33.77
N GLU A 12 15.48 -7.84 34.20
CA GLU A 12 14.57 -8.60 33.32
C GLU A 12 13.44 -7.71 32.77
N ASP A 13 12.83 -6.87 33.60
CA ASP A 13 11.78 -5.93 33.19
C ASP A 13 12.29 -4.91 32.15
N ILE A 14 13.49 -4.34 32.37
CA ILE A 14 14.13 -3.42 31.42
C ILE A 14 14.44 -4.13 30.10
N PHE A 15 14.87 -5.40 30.15
CA PHE A 15 15.18 -6.16 28.94
C PHE A 15 13.91 -6.54 28.16
N ALA A 16 12.83 -6.92 28.86
CA ALA A 16 11.52 -7.18 28.27
C ALA A 16 10.95 -5.91 27.63
N GLN A 17 11.04 -4.77 28.31
CA GLN A 17 10.59 -3.48 27.80
C GLN A 17 11.37 -3.07 26.54
N LYS A 18 12.70 -3.19 26.55
CA LYS A 18 13.53 -2.90 25.37
C LYS A 18 13.16 -3.80 24.19
N ARG A 19 12.93 -5.10 24.43
CA ARG A 19 12.49 -6.05 23.40
C ARG A 19 11.14 -5.66 22.80
N ALA A 20 10.17 -5.32 23.63
CA ALA A 20 8.85 -4.89 23.19
C ALA A 20 8.93 -3.63 22.30
N ILE A 21 9.72 -2.64 22.72
CA ILE A 21 9.94 -1.41 21.94
C ILE A 21 10.53 -1.73 20.56
N VAL A 22 11.54 -2.61 20.49
CA VAL A 22 12.14 -3.00 19.20
C VAL A 22 11.11 -3.66 18.29
N HIS A 23 10.28 -4.58 18.80
CA HIS A 23 9.23 -5.22 18.00
C HIS A 23 8.19 -4.23 17.49
N VAL A 24 7.78 -3.25 18.30
CA VAL A 24 6.86 -2.20 17.89
C VAL A 24 7.46 -1.36 16.76
N PHE A 25 8.73 -0.97 16.87
CA PHE A 25 9.41 -0.23 15.79
C PHE A 25 9.50 -1.03 14.49
N ILE A 26 9.85 -2.32 14.58
CA ILE A 26 9.89 -3.20 13.41
C ILE A 26 8.50 -3.31 12.77
N PHE A 27 7.46 -3.50 13.58
CA PHE A 27 6.08 -3.60 13.09
C PHE A 27 5.65 -2.33 12.36
N ILE A 28 5.88 -1.15 12.95
CA ILE A 28 5.55 0.14 12.33
C ILE A 28 6.32 0.32 11.02
N TYR A 29 7.61 -0.01 11.00
CA TYR A 29 8.42 0.11 9.80
C TYR A 29 7.89 -0.79 8.67
N VAL A 30 7.63 -2.06 8.97
CA VAL A 30 7.09 -3.01 7.98
C VAL A 30 5.72 -2.55 7.49
N ALA A 31 4.81 -2.19 8.39
CA ALA A 31 3.49 -1.68 8.01
C ALA A 31 3.56 -0.42 7.13
N GLY A 32 4.48 0.50 7.45
CA GLY A 32 4.72 1.70 6.66
C GLY A 32 5.22 1.39 5.25
N THR A 33 6.22 0.50 5.13
CA THR A 33 6.77 0.12 3.82
C THR A 33 5.73 -0.58 2.94
N ILE A 34 4.93 -1.50 3.49
CA ILE A 34 3.86 -2.18 2.78
C ILE A 34 2.82 -1.17 2.28
N THR A 35 2.40 -0.25 3.15
CA THR A 35 1.43 0.78 2.78
C THR A 35 1.96 1.69 1.68
N PHE A 36 3.23 2.09 1.79
CA PHE A 36 3.88 2.91 0.77
C PHE A 36 3.88 2.23 -0.60
N VAL A 37 4.29 0.95 -0.66
CA VAL A 37 4.30 0.17 -1.91
C VAL A 37 2.89 0.07 -2.50
N ILE A 38 1.88 -0.28 -1.70
CA ILE A 38 0.48 -0.39 -2.16
C ILE A 38 0.00 0.94 -2.75
N MET A 39 0.25 2.05 -2.06
CA MET A 39 -0.16 3.38 -2.51
C MET A 39 0.59 3.83 -3.77
N SER A 40 1.88 3.51 -3.90
CA SER A 40 2.65 3.79 -5.11
C SER A 40 2.11 3.00 -6.31
N CYS A 41 1.78 1.72 -6.13
CA CYS A 41 1.15 0.90 -7.18
C CYS A 41 -0.18 1.50 -7.63
N ASP A 42 -1.07 1.82 -6.68
CA ASP A 42 -2.37 2.45 -6.95
C ASP A 42 -2.19 3.79 -7.69
N SER A 43 -1.25 4.62 -7.22
CA SER A 43 -0.96 5.91 -7.84
C SER A 43 -0.44 5.76 -9.27
N ALA A 44 0.49 4.84 -9.52
CA ALA A 44 1.03 4.61 -10.86
C ALA A 44 -0.06 4.16 -11.84
N THR A 45 -0.93 3.25 -11.43
CA THR A 45 -2.09 2.81 -12.24
C THR A 45 -3.08 3.96 -12.47
N ARG A 46 -3.36 4.78 -11.45
CA ARG A 46 -4.26 5.94 -11.58
C ARG A 46 -3.69 7.03 -12.48
N GLU A 47 -2.42 7.38 -12.35
CA GLU A 47 -1.77 8.38 -13.19
C GLU A 47 -1.70 7.92 -14.65
N SER A 48 -1.42 6.63 -14.90
CA SER A 48 -1.49 6.06 -16.25
C SER A 48 -2.88 6.21 -16.87
N LYS A 49 -3.95 5.91 -16.13
CA LYS A 49 -5.34 6.12 -16.59
C LYS A 49 -5.65 7.61 -16.84
N LYS A 50 -5.10 8.51 -16.03
CA LYS A 50 -5.25 9.97 -16.23
C LYS A 50 -4.58 10.46 -17.50
N ILE A 51 -3.41 9.92 -17.87
CA ILE A 51 -2.73 10.26 -19.12
C ILE A 51 -3.63 9.97 -20.31
N VAL A 52 -4.25 8.78 -20.35
CA VAL A 52 -5.20 8.40 -21.41
C VAL A 52 -6.36 9.40 -21.50
N MET A 53 -6.98 9.73 -20.37
CA MET A 53 -8.07 10.72 -20.33
C MET A 53 -7.61 12.11 -20.78
N LEU A 54 -6.39 12.50 -20.42
CA LEU A 54 -5.82 13.79 -20.79
C LEU A 54 -5.56 13.87 -22.29
N CYS A 55 -5.02 12.80 -22.91
CA CYS A 55 -4.83 12.74 -24.36
C CYS A 55 -6.15 12.93 -25.10
N TYR A 56 -7.21 12.22 -24.67
CA TYR A 56 -8.54 12.39 -25.25
C TYR A 56 -9.17 13.76 -24.99
N LYS A 57 -8.85 14.42 -23.88
CA LYS A 57 -9.31 15.78 -23.61
C LYS A 57 -8.59 16.80 -24.50
N ILE A 58 -7.27 16.71 -24.63
CA ILE A 58 -6.48 17.63 -25.44
C ILE A 58 -6.83 17.49 -26.93
N GLN A 59 -7.10 16.27 -27.41
CA GLN A 59 -7.47 16.04 -28.81
C GLN A 59 -8.70 16.87 -29.24
N GLN A 60 -9.62 17.17 -28.31
CA GLN A 60 -10.85 17.92 -28.59
C GLN A 60 -10.57 19.38 -28.94
N HIS A 61 -9.42 19.90 -28.52
CA HIS A 61 -8.96 21.25 -28.81
C HIS A 61 -8.10 21.32 -30.08
N CYS A 62 -7.72 20.17 -30.67
CA CYS A 62 -6.95 20.11 -31.91
C CYS A 62 -7.84 20.27 -33.14
N VAL A 63 -7.31 20.87 -34.20
CA VAL A 63 -7.98 20.99 -35.49
C VAL A 63 -8.30 19.59 -36.04
N ALA A 64 -9.44 19.44 -36.71
CA ALA A 64 -9.81 18.18 -37.35
C ALA A 64 -8.73 17.73 -38.35
N ASN A 65 -8.38 16.44 -38.33
CA ASN A 65 -7.33 15.82 -39.16
C ASN A 65 -5.90 16.34 -38.98
N SER A 66 -5.63 17.15 -37.96
CA SER A 66 -4.27 17.60 -37.66
C SER A 66 -3.37 16.43 -37.23
N ILE A 67 -2.06 16.57 -37.44
CA ILE A 67 -1.08 15.56 -37.06
C ILE A 67 -1.10 15.38 -35.54
N GLU A 68 -1.18 16.47 -34.79
CA GLU A 68 -1.22 16.48 -33.32
C GLU A 68 -2.41 15.69 -32.79
N ARG A 69 -3.58 15.79 -33.44
CA ARG A 69 -4.76 15.01 -33.05
C ARG A 69 -4.53 13.51 -33.26
N LYS A 70 -3.93 13.13 -34.40
CA LYS A 70 -3.63 11.72 -34.70
C LYS A 70 -2.62 11.15 -33.70
N GLU A 71 -1.56 11.90 -33.39
CA GLU A 71 -0.56 11.52 -32.40
C GLU A 71 -1.16 11.38 -30.99
N LEU A 72 -2.05 12.29 -30.58
CA LEU A 72 -2.74 12.19 -29.28
C LEU A 72 -3.65 10.97 -29.20
N ILE A 73 -4.38 10.65 -30.27
CA ILE A 73 -5.20 9.43 -30.35
C ILE A 73 -4.31 8.20 -30.24
N TYR A 74 -3.23 8.14 -31.02
CA TYR A 74 -2.29 7.03 -31.01
C TYR A 74 -1.65 6.85 -29.63
N LEU A 75 -1.21 7.93 -28.98
CA LEU A 75 -0.66 7.89 -27.63
C LEU A 75 -1.69 7.39 -26.61
N ALA A 76 -2.94 7.85 -26.71
CA ALA A 76 -4.02 7.37 -25.84
C ALA A 76 -4.26 5.87 -26.03
N GLU A 77 -4.27 5.39 -27.28
CA GLU A 77 -4.47 3.98 -27.63
C GLU A 77 -3.34 3.11 -27.06
N VAL A 78 -2.08 3.45 -27.35
CA VAL A 78 -0.90 2.73 -26.83
C VAL A 78 -0.89 2.70 -25.31
N THR A 79 -1.10 3.86 -24.67
CA THR A 79 -1.08 3.96 -23.20
C THR A 79 -2.24 3.21 -22.57
N SER A 80 -3.42 3.19 -23.21
CA SER A 80 -4.59 2.45 -22.73
C SER A 80 -4.41 0.94 -22.80
N ALA A 81 -3.68 0.45 -23.81
CA ALA A 81 -3.34 -0.96 -23.94
C ALA A 81 -2.26 -1.39 -22.93
N SER A 82 -1.43 -0.45 -22.47
CA SER A 82 -0.28 -0.71 -21.59
C SER A 82 -0.44 -0.20 -20.16
N VAL A 83 -1.67 -0.05 -19.66
CA VAL A 83 -1.89 0.43 -18.28
C VAL A 83 -1.25 -0.56 -17.29
N PRO A 84 -0.32 -0.10 -16.43
CA PRO A 84 0.36 -0.98 -15.49
C PRO A 84 -0.65 -1.51 -14.48
N THR A 85 -0.73 -2.83 -14.40
CA THR A 85 -1.54 -3.55 -13.42
C THR A 85 -0.59 -4.29 -12.50
N PHE A 86 -0.49 -3.85 -11.26
CA PHE A 86 0.34 -4.49 -10.25
C PHE A 86 -0.45 -5.62 -9.61
N THR A 87 0.07 -6.84 -9.64
CA THR A 87 -0.57 -8.00 -9.02
C THR A 87 0.35 -8.66 -8.01
N ALA A 88 -0.24 -9.20 -6.94
CA ALA A 88 0.47 -10.00 -5.97
C ALA A 88 0.61 -11.43 -6.52
N ALA A 89 1.64 -11.69 -7.33
CA ALA A 89 1.90 -12.99 -7.96
C ALA A 89 0.68 -13.58 -8.72
N GLY A 90 -0.19 -12.72 -9.26
CA GLY A 90 -1.41 -13.13 -9.97
C GLY A 90 -2.62 -13.48 -9.10
N PHE A 91 -2.52 -13.44 -7.76
CA PHE A 91 -3.66 -13.72 -6.87
C PHE A 91 -4.70 -12.61 -6.87
N PHE A 92 -4.26 -11.35 -6.74
CA PHE A 92 -5.12 -10.18 -6.74
C PHE A 92 -4.37 -8.93 -7.22
N GLU A 93 -5.12 -7.93 -7.68
CA GLU A 93 -4.59 -6.61 -8.03
C GLU A 93 -4.24 -5.82 -6.76
N ILE A 94 -3.03 -5.27 -6.73
CA ILE A 94 -2.55 -4.41 -5.66
C ILE A 94 -3.05 -3.00 -5.93
N ASN A 95 -4.01 -2.55 -5.14
CA ASN A 95 -4.55 -1.19 -5.17
C ASN A 95 -4.90 -0.74 -3.76
N ARG A 96 -5.41 0.49 -3.60
CA ARG A 96 -5.75 1.01 -2.26
C ARG A 96 -6.75 0.14 -1.49
N ASN A 97 -7.60 -0.62 -2.19
CA ASN A 97 -8.59 -1.48 -1.56
C ASN A 97 -7.92 -2.71 -0.92
N THR A 98 -6.75 -3.14 -1.41
CA THR A 98 -5.93 -4.16 -0.76
C THR A 98 -5.57 -3.74 0.67
N PHE A 99 -5.13 -2.49 0.87
CA PHE A 99 -4.78 -1.97 2.19
C PHE A 99 -6.00 -1.96 3.14
N LEU A 100 -7.14 -1.45 2.66
CA LEU A 100 -8.39 -1.47 3.43
C LEU A 100 -8.86 -2.89 3.75
N GLY A 101 -8.68 -3.83 2.81
CA GLY A 101 -8.98 -5.25 3.00
C GLY A 101 -8.13 -5.88 4.09
N ILE A 102 -6.82 -5.61 4.12
CA ILE A 102 -5.91 -6.08 5.17
C ILE A 102 -6.33 -5.53 6.54
N LEU A 103 -6.62 -4.23 6.63
CA LEU A 103 -7.09 -3.62 7.89
C LEU A 103 -8.42 -4.22 8.36
N SER A 104 -9.35 -4.41 7.43
CA SER A 104 -10.65 -5.02 7.69
C SER A 104 -10.49 -6.44 8.24
N ALA A 105 -9.77 -7.31 7.51
CA ALA A 105 -9.51 -8.68 7.93
C ALA A 105 -8.80 -8.74 9.29
N THR A 106 -7.76 -7.92 9.48
CA THR A 106 -7.03 -7.85 10.76
C THR A 106 -7.98 -7.48 11.90
N THR A 107 -8.82 -6.47 11.71
CA THR A 107 -9.80 -6.03 12.71
C THR A 107 -10.81 -7.14 13.00
N THR A 108 -11.33 -7.81 11.97
CA THR A 108 -12.26 -8.94 12.15
C THR A 108 -11.63 -10.08 12.95
N TYR A 109 -10.40 -10.47 12.63
CA TYR A 109 -9.71 -11.52 13.38
C TYR A 109 -9.41 -11.10 14.83
N LEU A 110 -9.02 -9.84 15.07
CA LEU A 110 -8.84 -9.33 16.44
C LEU A 110 -10.15 -9.40 17.24
N ILE A 111 -11.27 -9.01 16.63
CA ILE A 111 -12.59 -9.10 17.25
C ILE A 111 -12.92 -10.56 17.61
N ILE A 112 -12.68 -11.50 16.70
CA ILE A 112 -12.90 -12.94 16.94
C ILE A 112 -12.05 -13.42 18.10
N ILE A 113 -10.75 -13.13 18.10
CA ILE A 113 -9.82 -13.53 19.17
C ILE A 113 -10.30 -13.03 20.54
N ILE A 114 -10.69 -11.75 20.61
CA ILE A 114 -11.21 -11.15 21.84
C ILE A 114 -12.52 -11.80 22.29
N GLN A 115 -13.45 -12.05 21.37
CA GLN A 115 -14.76 -12.65 21.68
C GLN A 115 -14.64 -14.10 22.17
N PHE A 116 -13.78 -14.88 21.53
CA PHE A 116 -13.58 -16.29 21.86
C PHE A 116 -12.51 -16.51 22.94
N ASN A 117 -11.87 -15.43 23.42
CA ASN A 117 -10.81 -15.45 24.42
C ASN A 117 -9.74 -16.52 24.14
N ILE A 118 -9.37 -16.62 22.86
CA ILE A 118 -8.26 -17.45 22.36
C ILE A 118 -6.96 -16.68 22.59
#